data_AF-A0A919K0Y2-F1
#
_entry.id   AF-A0A919K0Y2-F1
#
_cell.length_a   1.000
_cell.length_b   1.000
_cell.length_c   1.000
_cell.angle_alpha   90.00
_cell.angle_beta   90.00
_cell.angle_gamma   90.00
#
_symmetry.space_group_name_H-M   'P 1'
#
loop_
_entity.id
_entity.type
_entity.pdbx_description
1 polymer ?
#
loop_
_entity_poly.entity_id
_entity_poly.type
_entity_poly.pdbx_seq_one_letter_code
_entity_poly.pdbx_strand_id
1 'polypeptide(L)'
;MNAPALEVHLDADDLARTLRADVLTGLTATPKWLPPKWFYDARGSELFEQITELPEYYPTRTERKILQARAADIARHTGARTLLELGSGYSTKTRLLLDALTTAGTLTAFVPMDVSPSALEAAAARIATDYPGLRVHNIVGDMTRHLKHLPSGTDRMIAFLGGTIGNLVPAERAAFLADVRAVLDVGEHLLLGTDLVKSPRVVVPAYDDAQGVTANFNRNVLRVLNQSLNADFDLDGFAHVALWNPDQNWIEMRLRARWPMRVTIPDLNLTVDFAAGEELRTEVSAKFHRAGVEYELTEAGFTLDHWWTDPDNLFAVSLARAT
;
A
#
# COMPACT_ATOMS: atom_id res chain seq x y z
N MET A 1 10.29 -15.53 26.18
CA MET A 1 9.97 -15.01 24.83
C MET A 1 8.47 -14.76 24.81
N ASN A 2 8.05 -13.50 24.78
CA ASN A 2 6.64 -13.18 24.58
C ASN A 2 6.35 -13.35 23.09
N ALA A 3 5.53 -14.33 22.73
CA ALA A 3 5.07 -14.45 21.34
C ALA A 3 4.41 -13.13 20.94
N PRO A 4 4.62 -12.63 19.70
CA PRO A 4 3.98 -11.41 19.24
C PRO A 4 2.46 -11.59 19.30
N ALA A 5 1.77 -10.63 19.91
CA ALA A 5 0.31 -10.65 19.97
C ALA A 5 -0.25 -10.43 18.55
N LEU A 6 -1.30 -11.17 18.18
CA LEU A 6 -2.02 -11.01 16.91
C LEU A 6 -3.46 -10.64 17.22
N GLU A 7 -3.88 -9.46 16.77
CA GLU A 7 -5.24 -8.96 16.86
C GLU A 7 -5.87 -8.98 15.47
N VAL A 8 -7.07 -9.55 15.34
CA VAL A 8 -7.75 -9.72 14.04
C VAL A 8 -9.05 -8.93 14.03
N HIS A 9 -9.11 -7.90 13.18
CA HIS A 9 -10.31 -7.10 12.92
C HIS A 9 -10.87 -7.27 11.52
N LEU A 10 -10.15 -8.00 10.67
CA LEU A 10 -10.55 -8.35 9.33
C LEU A 10 -10.48 -9.87 9.23
N ASP A 11 -11.60 -10.52 9.53
CA ASP A 11 -11.70 -11.98 9.44
C ASP A 11 -11.99 -12.45 7.99
N ALA A 12 -11.97 -13.76 7.79
CA ALA A 12 -12.19 -14.36 6.48
C ALA A 12 -13.59 -14.09 5.91
N ASP A 13 -14.61 -13.98 6.77
CA ASP A 13 -15.98 -13.72 6.36
C ASP A 13 -16.15 -12.25 5.94
N ASP A 14 -15.51 -11.32 6.64
CA ASP A 14 -15.44 -9.91 6.29
C ASP A 14 -14.72 -9.69 4.96
N LEU A 15 -13.58 -10.36 4.75
CA LEU A 15 -12.88 -10.37 3.46
C LEU A 15 -13.78 -10.90 2.35
N ALA A 16 -14.43 -12.04 2.56
CA ALA A 16 -15.29 -12.65 1.56
C ALA A 16 -16.52 -11.79 1.23
N ARG A 17 -17.14 -11.15 2.22
CA ARG A 17 -18.25 -10.19 2.00
C ARG A 17 -17.79 -8.96 1.24
N THR A 18 -16.64 -8.40 1.62
CA THR A 18 -16.09 -7.20 0.98
C THR A 18 -15.70 -7.50 -0.46
N LEU A 19 -15.08 -8.65 -0.73
CA LEU A 19 -14.73 -9.10 -2.09
C LEU A 19 -15.98 -9.21 -2.96
N ARG A 20 -17.04 -9.86 -2.45
CA ARG A 20 -18.31 -9.99 -3.17
C ARG A 20 -18.91 -8.63 -3.53
N ALA A 21 -18.93 -7.70 -2.58
CA ALA A 21 -19.47 -6.35 -2.79
C ALA A 21 -18.64 -5.54 -3.81
N ASP A 22 -17.31 -5.59 -3.70
CA ASP A 22 -16.39 -4.89 -4.60
C ASP A 22 -16.49 -5.45 -6.03
N VAL A 23 -16.54 -6.77 -6.19
CA VAL A 23 -16.64 -7.43 -7.50
C VAL A 23 -17.99 -7.14 -8.16
N LEU A 24 -19.09 -7.24 -7.41
CA LEU A 24 -20.41 -6.92 -7.93
C LEU A 24 -20.48 -5.46 -8.39
N THR A 25 -20.04 -4.52 -7.57
CA THR A 25 -20.07 -3.09 -7.88
C THR A 25 -19.13 -2.76 -9.04
N GLY A 26 -17.91 -3.27 -8.99
CA GLY A 26 -16.85 -2.93 -9.94
C GLY A 26 -17.05 -3.52 -11.33
N LEU A 27 -17.50 -4.78 -11.43
CA LEU A 27 -17.69 -5.43 -12.74
C LEU A 27 -19.00 -5.06 -13.44
N THR A 28 -19.97 -4.48 -12.72
CA THR A 28 -21.22 -3.96 -13.30
C THR A 28 -21.16 -2.46 -13.60
N ALA A 29 -20.10 -1.77 -13.18
CA ALA A 29 -19.88 -0.36 -13.50
C ALA A 29 -19.50 -0.14 -14.98
N THR A 30 -19.70 1.08 -15.46
CA THR A 30 -19.21 1.54 -16.77
C THR A 30 -18.42 2.85 -16.56
N PRO A 31 -17.09 2.83 -16.67
CA PRO A 31 -16.20 1.70 -16.96
C PRO A 31 -16.09 0.70 -15.80
N LYS A 32 -15.70 -0.55 -16.11
CA LYS A 32 -15.47 -1.61 -15.12
C LYS A 32 -14.19 -1.34 -14.32
N TRP A 33 -14.19 -1.71 -13.03
CA TRP A 33 -13.01 -1.59 -12.17
C TRP A 33 -12.94 -2.69 -11.09
N LEU A 34 -11.76 -2.89 -10.51
CA LEU A 34 -11.54 -3.69 -9.30
C LEU A 34 -10.59 -2.95 -8.35
N PRO A 35 -10.78 -3.02 -7.03
CA PRO A 35 -9.86 -2.40 -6.08
C PRO A 35 -8.54 -3.17 -5.97
N PRO A 36 -7.39 -2.48 -5.86
CA PRO A 36 -6.05 -3.10 -5.88
C PRO A 36 -5.73 -3.93 -4.64
N LYS A 37 -6.48 -3.78 -3.54
CA LYS A 37 -6.30 -4.61 -2.33
C LYS A 37 -6.45 -6.11 -2.61
N TRP A 38 -7.18 -6.48 -3.67
CA TRP A 38 -7.37 -7.87 -4.08
C TRP A 38 -6.21 -8.45 -4.89
N PHE A 39 -5.15 -7.67 -5.16
CA PHE A 39 -3.92 -8.24 -5.67
C PHE A 39 -3.22 -9.12 -4.63
N TYR A 40 -3.30 -8.77 -3.35
CA TYR A 40 -2.40 -9.25 -2.29
C TYR A 40 -2.86 -10.53 -1.58
N ASP A 41 -3.25 -11.54 -2.36
CA ASP A 41 -3.22 -12.91 -1.84
C ASP A 41 -1.75 -13.40 -1.74
N ALA A 42 -1.52 -14.61 -1.20
CA ALA A 42 -0.15 -15.11 -0.98
C ALA A 42 0.74 -15.00 -2.24
N ARG A 43 0.21 -15.39 -3.41
CA ARG A 43 0.95 -15.33 -4.68
C ARG A 43 1.12 -13.90 -5.18
N GLY A 44 0.12 -13.04 -5.02
CA GLY A 44 0.24 -11.64 -5.40
C GLY A 44 1.28 -10.90 -4.57
N SER A 45 1.37 -11.18 -3.27
CA SER A 45 2.43 -10.65 -2.41
C SER A 45 3.82 -11.11 -2.86
N GLU A 46 4.00 -12.38 -3.25
CA GLU A 46 5.26 -12.86 -3.84
C GLU A 46 5.62 -12.14 -5.15
N LEU A 47 4.63 -11.88 -6.01
CA LEU A 47 4.81 -11.15 -7.26
C LEU A 47 5.18 -9.69 -6.99
N PHE A 48 4.57 -9.06 -5.98
CA PHE A 48 4.95 -7.71 -5.58
C PHE A 48 6.38 -7.63 -5.06
N GLU A 49 6.84 -8.61 -4.26
CA GLU A 49 8.25 -8.66 -3.84
C GLU A 49 9.19 -8.77 -5.05
N GLN A 50 8.84 -9.58 -6.06
CA GLN A 50 9.61 -9.61 -7.31
C GLN A 50 9.60 -8.26 -8.03
N ILE A 51 8.45 -7.56 -8.07
CA ILE A 51 8.35 -6.21 -8.63
C ILE A 51 9.33 -5.28 -7.95
N THR A 52 9.48 -5.35 -6.62
CA THR A 52 10.37 -4.45 -5.89
C THR A 52 11.85 -4.55 -6.27
N GLU A 53 12.27 -5.66 -6.86
CA GLU A 53 13.64 -5.94 -7.30
C GLU A 53 13.86 -5.68 -8.80
N LEU A 54 12.81 -5.33 -9.55
CA LEU A 54 12.92 -5.07 -10.99
C LEU A 54 13.76 -3.81 -11.27
N PRO A 55 14.58 -3.83 -12.34
CA PRO A 55 15.38 -2.67 -12.70
C PRO A 55 14.51 -1.46 -13.07
N GLU A 56 13.33 -1.65 -13.64
CA GLU A 56 12.39 -0.59 -13.98
C GLU A 56 11.69 0.00 -12.73
N TYR A 57 11.40 -0.82 -11.72
CA TYR A 57 10.64 -0.41 -10.53
C TYR A 57 11.49 0.31 -9.48
N TYR A 58 11.74 1.60 -9.71
CA TYR A 58 12.53 2.44 -8.80
C TYR A 58 11.95 2.73 -7.40
N PRO A 59 10.62 2.76 -7.14
CA PRO A 59 10.09 3.29 -5.88
C PRO A 59 10.72 2.67 -4.62
N THR A 60 10.78 1.34 -4.52
CA THR A 60 11.27 0.65 -3.32
C THR A 60 12.74 0.98 -3.02
N ARG A 61 13.61 0.86 -4.03
CA ARG A 61 15.06 1.13 -3.85
C ARG A 61 15.34 2.61 -3.59
N THR A 62 14.57 3.51 -4.19
CA THR A 62 14.74 4.95 -4.00
C THR A 62 14.30 5.35 -2.60
N GLU A 63 13.12 4.94 -2.15
CA GLU A 63 12.64 5.22 -0.79
C GLU A 63 13.58 4.62 0.26
N ARG A 64 14.06 3.38 0.05
CA ARG A 64 15.04 2.75 0.95
C ARG A 64 16.32 3.58 1.11
N LYS A 65 16.85 4.16 0.02
CA LYS A 65 18.04 5.04 0.08
C LYS A 65 17.78 6.30 0.89
N ILE A 66 16.59 6.90 0.74
CA ILE A 66 16.19 8.07 1.54
C ILE A 66 16.13 7.70 3.01
N LEU A 67 15.44 6.60 3.35
CA LEU A 67 15.35 6.12 4.74
C LEU A 67 16.72 5.78 5.32
N GLN A 68 17.60 5.15 4.55
CA GLN A 68 18.96 4.84 5.00
C GLN A 68 19.76 6.11 5.34
N ALA A 69 19.58 7.18 4.57
CA ALA A 69 20.24 8.45 4.82
C ALA A 69 19.59 9.28 5.95
N ARG A 70 18.30 9.08 6.23
CA ARG A 70 17.49 9.97 7.07
C ARG A 70 16.90 9.34 8.33
N ALA A 71 16.99 8.02 8.51
CA ALA A 71 16.39 7.34 9.67
C ALA A 71 16.89 7.90 11.01
N ALA A 72 18.18 8.25 11.11
CA ALA A 72 18.72 8.87 12.32
C ALA A 72 18.17 10.29 12.57
N ASP A 73 17.92 11.06 11.52
CA ASP A 73 17.26 12.38 11.62
C ASP A 73 15.79 12.19 12.05
N ILE A 74 15.06 11.27 11.41
CA ILE A 74 13.67 10.92 11.75
C ILE A 74 13.55 10.50 13.22
N ALA A 75 14.44 9.64 13.70
CA ALA A 75 14.45 9.20 15.09
C ALA A 75 14.70 10.36 16.07
N ARG A 76 15.61 11.29 15.71
CA ARG A 76 15.91 12.47 16.53
C ARG A 76 14.73 13.45 16.60
N HIS A 77 14.06 13.67 15.47
CA HIS A 77 12.94 14.61 15.39
C HIS A 77 11.69 14.09 16.08
N THR A 78 11.43 12.78 15.96
CA THR A 78 10.19 12.20 16.50
C THR A 78 10.35 11.70 17.93
N GLY A 79 11.54 11.23 18.32
CA GLY A 79 11.73 10.54 19.59
C GLY A 79 10.77 9.36 19.79
N ALA A 80 10.29 8.76 18.69
CA ALA A 80 9.11 7.91 18.76
C ALA A 80 9.33 6.71 19.69
N ARG A 81 8.35 6.47 20.57
CA ARG A 81 8.32 5.32 21.48
C ARG A 81 7.62 4.13 20.89
N THR A 82 6.70 4.37 19.96
CA THR A 82 5.96 3.33 19.23
C THR A 82 5.98 3.67 17.75
N LEU A 83 6.48 2.72 16.95
CA LEU A 83 6.38 2.78 15.49
C LEU A 83 5.18 1.95 15.05
N LEU A 84 4.20 2.57 14.41
CA LEU A 84 3.09 1.88 13.74
C LEU A 84 3.37 1.88 12.24
N GLU A 85 3.20 0.74 11.57
CA GLU A 85 3.39 0.65 10.12
C GLU A 85 2.10 0.19 9.44
N LEU A 86 1.59 0.99 8.51
CA LEU A 86 0.39 0.66 7.72
C LEU A 86 0.80 0.02 6.39
N GLY A 87 0.25 -1.16 6.09
CA GLY A 87 0.62 -1.93 4.89
C GLY A 87 2.05 -2.43 4.97
N SER A 88 2.40 -3.06 6.10
CA SER A 88 3.77 -3.41 6.46
C SER A 88 4.45 -4.40 5.51
N GLY A 89 3.69 -5.24 4.78
CA GLY A 89 4.24 -6.28 3.93
C GLY A 89 5.31 -7.11 4.66
N TYR A 90 6.51 -7.22 4.07
CA TYR A 90 7.64 -7.91 4.70
C TYR A 90 8.53 -7.02 5.59
N SER A 91 8.18 -5.74 5.79
CA SER A 91 8.85 -4.76 6.66
C SER A 91 10.37 -4.59 6.44
N THR A 92 10.88 -4.82 5.24
CA THR A 92 12.34 -4.76 4.97
C THR A 92 12.92 -3.35 5.07
N LYS A 93 12.13 -2.31 4.74
CA LYS A 93 12.48 -0.89 4.88
C LYS A 93 12.34 -0.43 6.33
N THR A 94 11.33 -0.93 7.03
CA THR A 94 10.98 -0.59 8.42
C THR A 94 12.14 -0.80 9.38
N ARG A 95 12.98 -1.82 9.11
CA ARG A 95 14.20 -2.08 9.89
C ARG A 95 15.11 -0.87 10.02
N LEU A 96 15.20 -0.02 8.99
CA LEU A 96 16.01 1.20 9.05
C LEU A 96 15.47 2.17 10.13
N LEU A 97 14.16 2.25 10.29
CA LEU A 97 13.51 3.07 11.32
C LEU A 97 13.62 2.41 12.69
N LEU A 98 13.41 1.09 12.78
CA LEU A 98 13.58 0.33 14.01
C LEU A 98 15.01 0.47 14.55
N ASP A 99 16.03 0.26 13.72
CA ASP A 99 17.44 0.40 14.07
C ASP A 99 17.76 1.81 14.60
N ALA A 100 17.27 2.85 13.92
CA ALA A 100 17.52 4.23 14.32
C ALA A 100 16.84 4.60 15.65
N LEU A 101 15.57 4.21 15.84
CA LEU A 101 14.83 4.49 17.08
C LEU A 101 15.33 3.64 18.27
N THR A 102 15.76 2.40 18.02
CA THR A 102 16.44 1.57 19.03
C THR A 102 17.79 2.15 19.41
N THR A 103 18.59 2.60 18.44
CA THR A 103 19.90 3.24 18.70
C THR A 103 19.73 4.55 19.48
N ALA A 104 18.67 5.32 19.20
CA ALA A 104 18.32 6.51 19.96
C ALA A 104 17.80 6.20 21.38
N GLY A 105 17.51 4.94 21.71
CA GLY A 105 17.04 4.50 23.02
C GLY A 105 15.58 4.85 23.32
N THR A 106 14.79 5.23 22.31
CA THR A 106 13.39 5.66 22.50
C THR A 106 12.39 4.54 22.25
N LEU A 107 12.70 3.61 21.34
CA LEU A 107 11.73 2.61 20.86
C LEU A 107 11.35 1.57 21.93
N THR A 108 10.05 1.39 22.14
CA THR A 108 9.49 0.41 23.08
C THR A 108 8.47 -0.54 22.47
N ALA A 109 7.85 -0.17 21.33
CA ALA A 109 6.88 -0.99 20.65
C ALA A 109 6.90 -0.80 19.12
N PHE A 110 6.57 -1.87 18.41
CA PHE A 110 6.30 -1.88 16.99
C PHE A 110 4.95 -2.53 16.71
N VAL A 111 4.13 -1.86 15.90
CA VAL A 111 2.75 -2.25 15.61
C VAL A 111 2.55 -2.30 14.10
N PRO A 112 2.84 -3.43 13.44
CA PRO A 112 2.54 -3.59 12.03
C PRO A 112 1.05 -3.89 11.84
N MET A 113 0.44 -3.24 10.84
CA MET A 113 -0.92 -3.46 10.41
C MET A 113 -0.97 -3.82 8.92
N ASP A 114 -1.63 -4.92 8.60
CA ASP A 114 -1.74 -5.42 7.22
C ASP A 114 -3.05 -6.21 7.03
N VAL A 115 -3.48 -6.36 5.78
CA VAL A 115 -4.61 -7.24 5.43
C VAL A 115 -4.18 -8.71 5.33
N SER A 116 -2.88 -8.98 5.24
CA SER A 116 -2.30 -10.33 5.13
C SER A 116 -1.80 -10.86 6.48
N PRO A 117 -2.49 -11.83 7.10
CA PRO A 117 -2.02 -12.46 8.34
C PRO A 117 -0.66 -13.11 8.18
N SER A 118 -0.41 -13.79 7.06
CA SER A 118 0.84 -14.51 6.81
C SER A 118 2.04 -13.58 6.66
N ALA A 119 1.86 -12.40 6.04
CA ALA A 119 2.90 -11.39 5.96
C ALA A 119 3.27 -10.86 7.36
N LEU A 120 2.26 -10.55 8.18
CA LEU A 120 2.46 -10.06 9.56
C LEU A 120 3.17 -11.08 10.44
N GLU A 121 2.74 -12.35 10.43
CA GLU A 121 3.36 -13.40 11.23
C GLU A 121 4.84 -13.60 10.85
N ALA A 122 5.15 -13.63 9.55
CA ALA A 122 6.52 -13.78 9.06
C ALA A 122 7.40 -12.56 9.36
N ALA A 123 6.86 -11.34 9.28
CA ALA A 123 7.58 -10.12 9.66
C ALA A 123 7.82 -10.06 11.17
N ALA A 124 6.79 -10.33 11.97
CA ALA A 124 6.84 -10.27 13.43
C ALA A 124 7.82 -11.27 14.03
N ALA A 125 7.87 -12.51 13.52
CA ALA A 125 8.81 -13.53 14.00
C ALA A 125 10.28 -13.10 13.80
N ARG A 126 10.59 -12.49 12.65
CA ARG A 126 11.93 -11.94 12.37
C ARG A 126 12.24 -10.75 13.25
N ILE A 127 11.32 -9.78 13.35
CA ILE A 127 11.51 -8.58 14.18
C ILE A 127 11.66 -8.95 15.67
N ALA A 128 10.86 -9.86 16.20
CA ALA A 128 11.00 -10.30 17.59
C ALA A 128 12.36 -10.97 17.86
N THR A 129 12.93 -11.66 16.87
CA THR A 129 14.27 -12.25 16.96
C THR A 129 15.36 -11.19 16.96
N ASP A 130 15.24 -10.20 16.08
CA ASP A 130 16.28 -9.19 15.86
C ASP A 130 16.25 -8.06 16.90
N TYR A 131 15.10 -7.83 17.55
CA TYR A 131 14.89 -6.80 18.56
C TYR A 131 14.30 -7.41 19.85
N PRO A 132 15.07 -8.17 20.65
CA PRO A 132 14.56 -9.00 21.76
C PRO A 132 13.89 -8.22 22.92
N GLY A 133 14.06 -6.89 22.99
CA GLY A 133 13.39 -6.01 23.96
C GLY A 133 12.17 -5.26 23.41
N LEU A 134 11.89 -5.37 22.10
CA LEU A 134 10.82 -4.66 21.42
C LEU A 134 9.50 -5.40 21.58
N ARG A 135 8.45 -4.72 22.05
CA ARG A 135 7.10 -5.29 22.06
C ARG A 135 6.53 -5.23 20.64
N VAL A 136 6.16 -6.38 20.09
CA VAL A 136 5.52 -6.48 18.76
C VAL A 136 4.04 -6.83 18.94
N HIS A 137 3.16 -6.00 18.39
CA HIS A 137 1.70 -6.20 18.40
C HIS A 137 1.17 -6.12 16.97
N ASN A 138 0.80 -7.26 16.40
CA ASN A 138 0.34 -7.36 15.01
C ASN A 138 -1.16 -7.11 14.93
N ILE A 139 -1.58 -6.33 13.93
CA ILE A 139 -3.01 -6.06 13.67
C ILE A 139 -3.36 -6.50 12.25
N VAL A 140 -4.19 -7.52 12.13
CA VAL A 140 -4.82 -7.87 10.85
C VAL A 140 -6.01 -6.94 10.64
N GLY A 141 -5.92 -6.04 9.67
CA GLY A 141 -6.97 -5.07 9.40
C GLY A 141 -6.78 -4.27 8.12
N ASP A 142 -7.90 -3.82 7.56
CA ASP A 142 -7.94 -2.83 6.47
C ASP A 142 -7.62 -1.43 6.99
N MET A 143 -6.53 -0.83 6.50
CA MET A 143 -6.05 0.51 6.89
C MET A 143 -7.03 1.64 6.58
N THR A 144 -8.05 1.41 5.75
CA THR A 144 -9.09 2.41 5.45
C THR A 144 -10.31 2.32 6.38
N ARG A 145 -10.37 1.29 7.24
CA ARG A 145 -11.55 1.00 8.09
C ARG A 145 -11.22 0.79 9.56
N HIS A 146 -10.00 0.34 9.86
CA HIS A 146 -9.65 -0.21 11.17
C HIS A 146 -8.57 0.58 11.91
N LEU A 147 -8.22 1.80 11.47
CA LEU A 147 -7.23 2.64 12.18
C LEU A 147 -7.61 2.94 13.64
N LYS A 148 -8.91 2.98 13.95
CA LYS A 148 -9.42 3.15 15.33
C LYS A 148 -8.99 2.04 16.30
N HIS A 149 -8.48 0.91 15.79
CA HIS A 149 -7.97 -0.20 16.59
C HIS A 149 -6.47 -0.10 16.88
N LEU A 150 -5.78 0.90 16.33
CA LEU A 150 -4.38 1.15 16.68
C LEU A 150 -4.28 1.45 18.19
N PRO A 151 -3.29 0.87 18.89
CA PRO A 151 -3.15 1.05 20.32
C PRO A 151 -2.87 2.52 20.66
N SER A 152 -3.47 2.97 21.75
CA SER A 152 -3.14 4.26 22.35
C SER A 152 -1.72 4.24 22.94
N GLY A 153 -1.14 5.42 23.08
CA GLY A 153 0.21 5.60 23.60
C GLY A 153 0.63 7.05 23.47
N THR A 154 1.88 7.35 23.85
CA THR A 154 2.49 8.66 23.62
C THR A 154 3.63 8.52 22.63
N ASP A 155 3.98 9.64 22.00
CA ASP A 155 5.13 9.75 21.11
C ASP A 155 5.10 8.70 20.00
N ARG A 156 3.91 8.46 19.43
CA ARG A 156 3.73 7.51 18.33
C ARG A 156 4.14 8.15 17.00
N MET A 157 4.64 7.30 16.11
CA MET A 157 4.82 7.64 14.71
C MET A 157 4.14 6.57 13.85
N ILE A 158 3.21 7.00 12.99
CA ILE A 158 2.64 6.16 11.95
C ILE A 158 3.53 6.29 10.71
N ALA A 159 4.04 5.19 10.19
CA ALA A 159 4.74 5.11 8.92
C ALA A 159 3.80 4.51 7.85
N PHE A 160 3.64 5.24 6.75
CA PHE A 160 2.92 4.77 5.57
C PHE A 160 3.82 4.96 4.34
N LEU A 161 4.47 3.87 3.94
CA LEU A 161 5.60 3.89 3.02
C LEU A 161 5.24 3.28 1.66
N GLY A 162 6.17 3.33 0.72
CA GLY A 162 6.09 2.65 -0.58
C GLY A 162 5.28 3.40 -1.64
N GLY A 163 4.73 4.57 -1.32
CA GLY A 163 3.86 5.31 -2.23
C GLY A 163 2.45 4.75 -2.29
N THR A 164 2.08 3.84 -1.39
CA THR A 164 0.77 3.17 -1.33
C THR A 164 -0.39 4.17 -1.18
N ILE A 165 -0.15 5.33 -0.57
CA ILE A 165 -1.15 6.42 -0.54
C ILE A 165 -1.60 6.86 -1.94
N GLY A 166 -0.76 6.67 -2.96
CA GLY A 166 -1.09 6.94 -4.35
C GLY A 166 -2.16 6.01 -4.92
N ASN A 167 -2.48 4.91 -4.24
CA ASN A 167 -3.52 3.97 -4.68
C ASN A 167 -4.94 4.43 -4.32
N LEU A 168 -5.06 5.52 -3.55
CA LEU A 168 -6.33 6.13 -3.17
C LEU A 168 -6.61 7.32 -4.11
N VAL A 169 -7.82 7.41 -4.65
CA VAL A 169 -8.23 8.61 -5.40
C VAL A 169 -8.36 9.82 -4.45
N PRO A 170 -8.36 11.07 -4.92
CA PRO A 170 -8.26 12.25 -4.04
C PRO A 170 -9.24 12.29 -2.87
N ALA A 171 -10.51 11.93 -3.08
CA ALA A 171 -11.50 11.91 -2.01
C ALA A 171 -11.22 10.82 -0.96
N GLU A 172 -10.82 9.62 -1.38
CA GLU A 172 -10.45 8.51 -0.50
C GLU A 172 -9.17 8.85 0.28
N ARG A 173 -8.18 9.46 -0.39
CA ARG A 173 -6.92 9.88 0.23
C ARG A 173 -7.13 10.97 1.28
N ALA A 174 -7.99 11.95 1.01
CA ALA A 174 -8.34 12.99 1.98
C ALA A 174 -9.04 12.39 3.21
N ALA A 175 -10.00 11.48 3.01
CA ALA A 175 -10.65 10.76 4.11
C ALA A 175 -9.64 9.93 4.92
N PHE A 176 -8.76 9.18 4.25
CA PHE A 176 -7.73 8.39 4.91
C PHE A 176 -6.76 9.24 5.74
N LEU A 177 -6.27 10.36 5.20
CA LEU A 177 -5.41 11.27 5.96
C LEU A 177 -6.12 11.86 7.18
N ALA A 178 -7.41 12.20 7.06
CA ALA A 178 -8.23 12.65 8.19
C ALA A 178 -8.40 11.56 9.25
N ASP A 179 -8.60 10.29 8.85
CA ASP A 179 -8.67 9.17 9.78
C ASP A 179 -7.33 8.91 10.48
N VAL A 180 -6.20 9.01 9.75
CA VAL A 180 -4.85 8.94 10.35
C VAL A 180 -4.65 10.09 11.35
N ARG A 181 -5.10 11.31 11.03
CA ARG A 181 -5.05 12.43 11.97
C ARG A 181 -5.87 12.14 13.22
N ALA A 182 -7.08 11.60 13.07
CA ALA A 182 -8.01 11.38 14.18
C ALA A 182 -7.49 10.37 15.22
N VAL A 183 -6.60 9.46 14.82
CA VAL A 183 -6.01 8.45 15.71
C VAL A 183 -4.67 8.87 16.31
N LEU A 184 -4.12 10.02 15.93
CA LEU A 184 -2.88 10.60 16.46
C LEU A 184 -3.18 11.73 17.45
N ASP A 185 -2.42 11.78 18.54
CA ASP A 185 -2.43 12.91 19.47
C ASP A 185 -1.63 14.08 18.87
N VAL A 186 -1.93 15.31 19.32
CA VAL A 186 -1.20 16.50 18.90
C VAL A 186 0.29 16.35 19.24
N GLY A 187 1.16 16.57 18.26
CA GLY A 187 2.61 16.39 18.39
C GLY A 187 3.13 15.01 17.98
N GLU A 188 2.26 14.03 17.76
CA GLU A 188 2.64 12.75 17.17
C GLU A 188 2.82 12.87 15.64
N HIS A 189 3.46 11.86 15.04
CA HIS A 189 4.01 12.01 13.68
C HIS A 189 3.41 11.03 12.67
N LEU A 190 3.30 11.51 11.43
CA LEU A 190 3.08 10.71 10.22
C LEU A 190 4.35 10.78 9.36
N LEU A 191 4.95 9.63 9.08
CA LEU A 191 6.02 9.47 8.10
C LEU A 191 5.41 8.90 6.80
N LEU A 192 5.38 9.71 5.75
CA LEU A 192 4.65 9.40 4.52
C LEU A 192 5.59 9.30 3.31
N GLY A 193 5.57 8.16 2.63
CA GLY A 193 6.24 7.97 1.35
C GLY A 193 5.36 8.38 0.17
N THR A 194 5.85 9.25 -0.70
CA THR A 194 5.14 9.69 -1.92
C THR A 194 6.03 9.60 -3.15
N ASP A 195 5.55 8.92 -4.18
CA ASP A 195 6.23 8.85 -5.47
C ASP A 195 5.98 10.13 -6.28
N LEU A 196 7.02 10.79 -6.78
CA LEU A 196 6.89 12.14 -7.34
C LEU A 196 6.50 12.15 -8.82
N VAL A 197 5.91 13.24 -9.30
CA VAL A 197 5.68 13.43 -10.75
C VAL A 197 7.03 13.49 -11.46
N LYS A 198 7.16 12.70 -12.54
CA LYS A 198 8.37 12.60 -13.36
C LYS A 198 8.03 12.14 -14.78
N SER A 199 9.04 12.01 -15.63
CA SER A 199 8.82 11.61 -17.04
C SER A 199 8.05 10.29 -17.15
N PRO A 200 7.00 10.20 -17.99
CA PRO A 200 6.32 8.94 -18.29
C PRO A 200 7.26 7.86 -18.84
N ARG A 201 8.41 8.25 -19.43
CA ARG A 201 9.45 7.31 -19.88
C ARG A 201 10.11 6.54 -18.74
N VAL A 202 9.99 7.03 -17.50
CA VAL A 202 10.46 6.36 -16.29
C VAL A 202 9.30 5.66 -15.58
N VAL A 203 8.15 6.34 -15.47
CA VAL A 203 7.02 5.81 -14.69
C VAL A 203 6.34 4.65 -15.40
N VAL A 204 6.07 4.72 -16.71
CA VAL A 204 5.33 3.64 -17.41
C VAL A 204 6.10 2.31 -17.36
N PRO A 205 7.41 2.23 -17.66
CA PRO A 205 8.14 0.97 -17.54
C PRO A 205 8.18 0.39 -16.13
N ALA A 206 8.09 1.23 -15.09
CA ALA A 206 8.01 0.72 -13.71
C ALA A 206 6.74 -0.12 -13.48
N TYR A 207 5.66 0.12 -14.24
CA TYR A 207 4.40 -0.62 -14.16
C TYR A 207 4.17 -1.56 -15.35
N ASP A 208 5.10 -1.62 -16.29
CA ASP A 208 5.05 -2.46 -17.50
C ASP A 208 6.46 -2.96 -17.81
N ASP A 209 7.03 -3.70 -16.86
CA ASP A 209 8.39 -4.19 -16.91
C ASP A 209 8.60 -5.21 -18.05
N ALA A 210 9.81 -5.23 -18.60
CA ALA A 210 10.12 -6.10 -19.75
C ALA A 210 10.06 -7.60 -19.41
N GLN A 211 10.11 -7.96 -18.12
CA GLN A 211 10.04 -9.34 -17.65
C GLN A 211 8.59 -9.85 -17.50
N GLY A 212 7.59 -8.96 -17.61
CA GLY A 212 6.17 -9.29 -17.51
C GLY A 212 5.70 -9.65 -16.10
N VAL A 213 6.48 -9.31 -15.07
CA VAL A 213 6.14 -9.62 -13.67
C VAL A 213 4.92 -8.80 -13.23
N THR A 214 4.88 -7.50 -13.57
CA THR A 214 3.74 -6.61 -13.27
C THR A 214 2.49 -7.01 -14.06
N ALA A 215 2.67 -7.54 -15.27
CA ALA A 215 1.54 -8.10 -16.03
C ALA A 215 0.94 -9.33 -15.33
N ASN A 216 1.78 -10.21 -14.78
CA ASN A 216 1.33 -11.36 -14.00
C ASN A 216 0.70 -10.95 -12.66
N PHE A 217 1.26 -9.95 -11.98
CA PHE A 217 0.68 -9.35 -10.77
C PHE A 217 -0.70 -8.76 -11.05
N ASN A 218 -0.87 -8.02 -12.16
CA ASN A 218 -2.16 -7.45 -12.53
C ASN A 218 -3.21 -8.54 -12.80
N ARG A 219 -2.87 -9.55 -13.61
CA ARG A 219 -3.78 -10.68 -13.92
C ARG A 219 -4.10 -11.53 -12.69
N ASN A 220 -3.26 -11.49 -11.66
CA ASN A 220 -3.45 -12.25 -10.44
C ASN A 220 -4.82 -12.02 -9.80
N VAL A 221 -5.36 -10.80 -9.88
CA VAL A 221 -6.70 -10.49 -9.35
C VAL A 221 -7.78 -11.36 -9.98
N LEU A 222 -7.67 -11.70 -11.28
CA LEU A 222 -8.62 -12.60 -11.95
C LEU A 222 -8.51 -14.03 -11.42
N ARG A 223 -7.29 -14.51 -11.12
CA ARG A 223 -7.09 -15.80 -10.45
C ARG A 223 -7.72 -15.81 -9.06
N VAL A 224 -7.58 -14.71 -8.30
CA VAL A 224 -8.24 -14.57 -6.99
C VAL A 224 -9.75 -14.68 -7.15
N LEU A 225 -10.35 -14.01 -8.14
CA LEU A 225 -11.80 -14.14 -8.38
C LEU A 225 -12.22 -15.56 -8.78
N ASN A 226 -11.43 -16.23 -9.64
CA ASN A 226 -11.70 -17.62 -10.02
C ASN A 226 -11.69 -18.56 -8.81
N GLN A 227 -10.74 -18.37 -7.88
CA GLN A 227 -10.60 -19.22 -6.71
C GLN A 227 -11.61 -18.88 -5.61
N SER A 228 -11.83 -17.60 -5.33
CA SER A 228 -12.62 -17.14 -4.19
C SER A 228 -14.11 -17.01 -4.47
N LEU A 229 -14.51 -16.84 -5.73
CA LEU A 229 -15.90 -16.63 -6.15
C LEU A 229 -16.34 -17.61 -7.25
N ASN A 230 -15.56 -18.68 -7.49
CA ASN A 230 -15.82 -19.69 -8.51
C ASN A 230 -15.99 -19.09 -9.93
N ALA A 231 -15.33 -17.96 -10.21
CA ALA A 231 -15.38 -17.32 -11.52
C ALA A 231 -14.62 -18.10 -12.59
N ASP A 232 -14.92 -17.84 -13.86
CA ASP A 232 -14.34 -18.52 -15.03
C ASP A 232 -13.50 -17.58 -15.94
N PHE A 233 -12.83 -16.56 -15.36
CA PHE A 233 -11.96 -15.69 -16.14
C PHE A 233 -10.86 -16.47 -16.85
N ASP A 234 -10.77 -16.31 -18.17
CA ASP A 234 -9.61 -16.69 -18.96
C ASP A 234 -8.53 -15.60 -18.85
N LEU A 235 -7.50 -15.86 -18.06
CA LEU A 235 -6.41 -14.91 -17.79
C LEU A 235 -5.63 -14.53 -19.06
N ASP A 236 -5.46 -15.46 -20.00
CA ASP A 236 -4.74 -15.20 -21.26
C ASP A 236 -5.55 -14.30 -22.19
N GLY A 237 -6.88 -14.28 -22.01
CA GLY A 237 -7.81 -13.36 -22.62
C GLY A 237 -7.61 -11.89 -22.25
N PHE A 238 -6.80 -11.57 -21.23
CA PHE A 238 -6.55 -10.18 -20.81
C PHE A 238 -5.09 -9.75 -21.06
N ALA A 239 -4.91 -8.67 -21.80
CA ALA A 239 -3.62 -7.99 -21.91
C ALA A 239 -3.45 -7.01 -20.75
N HIS A 240 -2.30 -7.04 -20.07
CA HIS A 240 -1.89 -5.99 -19.16
C HIS A 240 -1.64 -4.70 -19.94
N VAL A 241 -2.08 -3.57 -19.38
CA VAL A 241 -1.87 -2.23 -19.94
C VAL A 241 -1.55 -1.27 -18.77
N ALA A 242 -0.41 -0.58 -18.84
CA ALA A 242 -0.08 0.54 -17.96
C ALA A 242 -0.19 1.87 -18.72
N LEU A 243 -0.97 2.81 -18.20
CA LEU A 243 -1.20 4.11 -18.84
C LEU A 243 -0.83 5.25 -17.91
N TRP A 244 -0.06 6.23 -18.41
CA TRP A 244 0.10 7.51 -17.74
C TRP A 244 -1.09 8.43 -18.06
N ASN A 245 -1.77 8.92 -17.04
CA ASN A 245 -2.80 9.93 -17.15
C ASN A 245 -2.20 11.30 -16.77
N PRO A 246 -1.92 12.20 -17.74
CA PRO A 246 -1.29 13.49 -17.46
C PRO A 246 -2.21 14.48 -16.75
N ASP A 247 -3.54 14.33 -16.89
CA ASP A 247 -4.50 15.25 -16.27
C ASP A 247 -4.62 14.99 -14.76
N GLN A 248 -4.53 13.72 -14.36
CA GLN A 248 -4.62 13.29 -12.96
C GLN A 248 -3.25 13.04 -12.30
N ASN A 249 -2.17 13.05 -13.07
CA ASN A 249 -0.81 12.69 -12.64
C ASN A 249 -0.72 11.30 -12.00
N TRP A 250 -1.33 10.28 -12.60
CA TRP A 250 -1.24 8.92 -12.10
C TRP A 250 -0.96 7.89 -13.19
N ILE A 251 -0.42 6.74 -12.78
CA ILE A 251 -0.48 5.53 -13.59
C ILE A 251 -1.83 4.85 -13.35
N GLU A 252 -2.39 4.28 -14.39
CA GLU A 252 -3.47 3.30 -14.29
C GLU A 252 -2.98 1.95 -14.78
N MET A 253 -3.20 0.90 -13.98
CA MET A 253 -3.10 -0.46 -14.45
C MET A 253 -4.48 -0.93 -14.89
N ARG A 254 -4.52 -1.53 -16.08
CA ARG A 254 -5.74 -2.04 -16.70
C ARG A 254 -5.52 -3.44 -17.26
N LEU A 255 -6.60 -4.19 -17.35
CA LEU A 255 -6.69 -5.46 -18.06
C LEU A 255 -7.61 -5.28 -19.26
N ARG A 256 -7.04 -5.40 -20.46
CA ARG A 256 -7.76 -5.22 -21.73
C ARG A 256 -8.15 -6.58 -22.31
N ALA A 257 -9.44 -6.81 -22.51
CA ALA A 257 -9.94 -8.02 -23.17
C ALA A 257 -9.41 -8.10 -24.61
N ARG A 258 -8.79 -9.24 -24.97
CA ARG A 258 -8.23 -9.48 -26.31
C ARG A 258 -9.29 -9.85 -27.33
N TRP A 259 -10.36 -10.51 -26.88
CA TRP A 259 -11.52 -10.93 -27.68
C TRP A 259 -12.79 -10.77 -26.84
N PRO A 260 -13.98 -10.78 -27.47
CA PRO A 260 -15.22 -10.76 -26.71
C PRO A 260 -15.33 -12.02 -25.86
N MET A 261 -15.70 -11.87 -24.59
CA MET A 261 -15.85 -12.99 -23.68
C MET A 261 -16.98 -12.73 -22.68
N ARG A 262 -17.57 -13.83 -22.22
CA ARG A 262 -18.56 -13.83 -21.16
C ARG A 262 -17.96 -14.55 -19.96
N VAL A 263 -17.94 -13.86 -18.84
CA VAL A 263 -17.44 -14.37 -17.56
C VAL A 263 -18.62 -14.63 -16.64
N THR A 264 -18.71 -15.83 -16.11
CA THR A 264 -19.69 -16.26 -15.10
C THR A 264 -19.04 -16.23 -13.72
N ILE A 265 -19.76 -15.69 -12.74
CA ILE A 265 -19.35 -15.69 -11.32
C ILE A 265 -20.50 -16.31 -10.52
N PRO A 266 -20.54 -17.65 -10.39
CA PRO A 266 -21.65 -18.39 -9.77
C PRO A 266 -21.95 -17.95 -8.34
N ASP A 267 -20.93 -17.68 -7.52
CA ASP A 267 -21.09 -17.25 -6.13
C ASP A 267 -21.79 -15.89 -5.97
N LEU A 268 -21.88 -15.13 -7.07
CA LEU A 268 -22.59 -13.85 -7.14
C LEU A 268 -23.88 -13.92 -7.99
N ASN A 269 -24.18 -15.08 -8.60
CA ASN A 269 -25.19 -15.20 -9.65
C ASN A 269 -25.04 -14.09 -10.71
N LEU A 270 -23.79 -13.81 -11.09
CA LEU A 270 -23.43 -12.70 -11.97
C LEU A 270 -22.85 -13.23 -13.28
N THR A 271 -23.20 -12.59 -14.38
CA THR A 271 -22.59 -12.79 -15.69
C THR A 271 -22.17 -11.44 -16.24
N VAL A 272 -20.94 -11.34 -16.68
CA VAL A 272 -20.33 -10.10 -17.16
C VAL A 272 -19.81 -10.32 -18.56
N ASP A 273 -20.24 -9.45 -19.49
CA ASP A 273 -19.72 -9.43 -20.85
C ASP A 273 -18.58 -8.42 -20.96
N PHE A 274 -17.53 -8.80 -21.69
CA PHE A 274 -16.44 -7.94 -22.13
C PHE A 274 -16.41 -7.91 -23.65
N ALA A 275 -16.42 -6.72 -24.25
CA ALA A 275 -16.15 -6.56 -25.67
C ALA A 275 -14.64 -6.68 -25.96
N ALA A 276 -14.27 -7.00 -27.21
CA ALA A 276 -12.87 -6.94 -27.63
C ALA A 276 -12.32 -5.51 -27.44
N GLY A 277 -11.18 -5.39 -26.78
CA GLY A 277 -10.55 -4.11 -26.46
C GLY A 277 -11.15 -3.40 -25.24
N GLU A 278 -12.20 -3.94 -24.61
CA GLU A 278 -12.74 -3.37 -23.37
C GLU A 278 -11.74 -3.49 -22.22
N GLU A 279 -11.65 -2.44 -21.39
CA GLU A 279 -10.68 -2.36 -20.31
C GLU A 279 -11.34 -2.40 -18.94
N LEU A 280 -10.75 -3.19 -18.05
CA LEU A 280 -11.01 -3.24 -16.62
C LEU A 280 -9.88 -2.51 -15.90
N ARG A 281 -10.18 -1.41 -15.19
CA ARG A 281 -9.17 -0.73 -14.37
C ARG A 281 -8.95 -1.48 -13.06
N THR A 282 -7.72 -1.80 -12.73
CA THR A 282 -7.39 -2.61 -11.54
C THR A 282 -6.57 -1.84 -10.49
N GLU A 283 -5.91 -0.75 -10.90
CA GLU A 283 -5.19 0.13 -9.98
C GLU A 283 -5.10 1.55 -10.54
N VAL A 284 -5.04 2.52 -9.63
CA VAL A 284 -4.44 3.84 -9.90
C VAL A 284 -3.22 3.98 -9.00
N SER A 285 -2.18 4.67 -9.45
CA SER A 285 -1.03 5.01 -8.61
C SER A 285 -0.63 6.47 -8.87
N ALA A 286 -1.14 7.35 -8.03
CA ALA A 286 -0.89 8.79 -8.09
C ALA A 286 0.57 9.14 -7.85
N LYS A 287 1.02 10.16 -8.57
CA LYS A 287 2.33 10.78 -8.45
C LYS A 287 2.17 12.21 -8.00
N PHE A 288 3.06 12.65 -7.13
CA PHE A 288 2.84 13.84 -6.33
C PHE A 288 3.80 14.98 -6.65
N HIS A 289 3.31 16.19 -6.49
CA HIS A 289 4.14 17.38 -6.33
C HIS A 289 4.20 17.74 -4.84
N ARG A 290 5.34 18.26 -4.38
CA ARG A 290 5.52 18.67 -2.97
C ARG A 290 4.37 19.57 -2.47
N ALA A 291 4.02 20.60 -3.24
CA ALA A 291 2.95 21.53 -2.87
C ALA A 291 1.59 20.84 -2.70
N GLY A 292 1.30 19.81 -3.50
CA GLY A 292 0.08 19.01 -3.37
C GLY A 292 0.08 18.17 -2.09
N VAL A 293 1.20 17.53 -1.76
CA VAL A 293 1.35 16.76 -0.50
C VAL A 293 1.20 17.69 0.71
N GLU A 294 1.86 18.85 0.68
CA GLU A 294 1.78 19.83 1.77
C GLU A 294 0.35 20.37 1.96
N TYR A 295 -0.36 20.64 0.87
CA TYR A 295 -1.78 21.02 0.91
C TYR A 295 -2.64 19.91 1.53
N GLU A 296 -2.55 18.67 1.03
CA GLU A 296 -3.36 17.55 1.54
C GLU A 296 -3.08 17.24 3.01
N LEU A 297 -1.81 17.34 3.45
CA LEU A 297 -1.44 17.20 4.85
C LEU A 297 -2.05 18.32 5.71
N THR A 298 -1.99 19.57 5.24
CA THR A 298 -2.54 20.73 5.97
C THR A 298 -4.05 20.61 6.13
N GLU A 299 -4.77 20.26 5.06
CA GLU A 299 -6.23 20.06 5.10
C GLU A 299 -6.63 18.92 6.06
N ALA A 300 -5.79 17.90 6.20
CA ALA A 300 -5.98 16.80 7.13
C ALA A 300 -5.54 17.13 8.58
N GLY A 301 -5.06 18.34 8.87
CA GLY A 301 -4.64 18.72 10.22
C GLY A 301 -3.20 18.33 10.58
N PHE A 302 -2.30 18.26 9.60
CA PHE A 302 -0.88 18.06 9.81
C PHE A 302 -0.06 19.28 9.39
N THR A 303 1.07 19.51 10.05
CA THR A 303 2.13 20.41 9.57
C THR A 303 3.27 19.59 8.99
N LEU A 304 3.72 19.93 7.78
CA LEU A 304 4.90 19.31 7.16
C LEU A 304 6.18 19.88 7.78
N ASP A 305 6.81 19.12 8.68
CA ASP A 305 8.03 19.57 9.37
C ASP A 305 9.28 19.28 8.52
N HIS A 306 9.34 18.13 7.82
CA HIS A 306 10.48 17.77 6.97
C HIS A 306 10.09 17.09 5.66
N TRP A 307 10.91 17.32 4.63
CA TRP A 307 10.77 16.75 3.29
C TRP A 307 12.13 16.30 2.79
N TRP A 308 12.29 15.00 2.52
CA TRP A 308 13.51 14.44 1.98
C TRP A 308 13.26 13.73 0.65
N THR A 309 14.13 13.98 -0.33
CA THR A 309 14.11 13.30 -1.63
C THR A 309 15.42 12.58 -1.88
N ASP A 310 15.39 11.67 -2.84
CA ASP A 310 16.60 11.19 -3.49
C ASP A 310 17.18 12.27 -4.44
N PRO A 311 18.47 12.17 -4.84
CA PRO A 311 19.12 13.17 -5.68
C PRO A 311 18.42 13.45 -7.02
N ASP A 312 17.70 12.47 -7.56
CA ASP A 312 17.01 12.56 -8.84
C ASP A 312 15.54 13.02 -8.70
N ASN A 313 15.09 13.32 -7.47
CA ASN A 313 13.71 13.70 -7.12
C ASN A 313 12.67 12.71 -7.67
N LEU A 314 12.97 11.42 -7.55
CA LEU A 314 12.06 10.37 -7.96
C LEU A 314 11.01 10.10 -6.88
N PHE A 315 11.40 10.16 -5.61
CA PHE A 315 10.55 9.81 -4.48
C PHE A 315 10.77 10.79 -3.32
N ALA A 316 9.77 10.97 -2.47
CA ALA A 316 9.87 11.76 -1.26
C ALA A 316 9.41 10.99 -0.03
N VAL A 317 10.10 11.25 1.08
CA VAL A 317 9.66 10.89 2.42
C VAL A 317 9.38 12.19 3.18
N SER A 318 8.13 12.35 3.60
CA SER A 318 7.63 13.48 4.37
C SER A 318 7.51 13.09 5.84
N LEU A 319 7.99 13.94 6.75
CA LEU A 319 7.66 13.85 8.16
C LEU A 319 6.69 14.98 8.50
N ALA A 320 5.48 14.61 8.88
CA ALA A 320 4.42 15.54 9.23
C ALA A 320 4.00 15.34 10.68
N ARG A 321 3.68 16.42 11.38
CA ARG A 321 3.28 16.42 12.79
C ARG A 321 1.81 16.76 12.91
N ALA A 322 1.08 15.99 13.71
CA ALA A 322 -0.34 16.20 13.97
C ALA A 322 -0.54 17.52 14.74
N THR A 323 -1.45 18.37 14.25
CA THR A 323 -1.80 19.68 14.82
C THR A 323 -3.28 19.82 15.11
#